data_AF-A0AAD7CS19-F1
#
_entry.id   AF-A0AAD7CS19-F1
#
_cell.length_a   1.000
_cell.length_b   1.000
_cell.length_c   1.000
_cell.angle_alpha   90.00
_cell.angle_beta   90.00
_cell.angle_gamma   90.00
#
_symmetry.space_group_name_H-M   'P 1'
#
loop_
_entity.id
_entity.type
_entity.pdbx_description
1 polymer ?
#
loop_
_entity_poly.entity_id
_entity_poly.type
_entity_poly.pdbx_seq_one_letter_code
_entity_poly.pdbx_strand_id
1 'polypeptide(L)'
;VHHPADLRLLANLLSQEKEYAKHLATLLDHSNASLASVTAYASASSPASAQLILSVVGSLATADDALRHYAVAVDRWRDYLKGLKALEDEVGNIMRDREIL
;
A
#
# COMPACT_ATOMS: atom_id res chain seq x y z
N VAL A 1 2.03 13.79 32.94
CA VAL A 1 2.99 12.66 32.86
C VAL A 1 3.30 12.46 31.38
N HIS A 2 4.47 12.90 30.90
CA HIS A 2 4.92 12.62 29.53
C HIS A 2 5.54 11.22 29.53
N HIS A 3 4.78 10.21 29.08
CA HIS A 3 5.41 8.93 28.73
C HIS A 3 6.02 9.07 27.34
N PRO A 4 7.31 8.76 27.15
CA PRO A 4 7.91 8.74 25.82
C PRO A 4 7.16 7.72 24.95
N ALA A 5 6.94 8.06 23.69
CA ALA A 5 6.34 7.15 22.72
C ALA A 5 7.20 5.88 22.60
N ASP A 6 6.55 4.72 22.54
CA ASP A 6 7.27 3.45 22.36
C ASP A 6 7.73 3.32 20.91
N LEU A 7 8.96 3.78 20.66
CA LEU A 7 9.64 3.72 19.35
C LEU A 7 9.63 2.32 18.74
N ARG A 8 9.53 1.26 19.55
CA ARG A 8 9.47 -0.12 19.06
C ARG A 8 8.16 -0.42 18.35
N LEU A 9 7.05 0.16 18.84
CA LEU A 9 5.74 0.04 18.19
C LEU A 9 5.74 0.73 16.82
N LEU A 10 6.33 1.93 16.73
CA LEU A 10 6.46 2.65 15.47
C LEU A 10 7.37 1.90 14.47
N ALA A 11 8.49 1.37 14.95
CA ALA A 11 9.37 0.55 14.11
C ALA A 11 8.67 -0.73 13.61
N ASN A 12 7.87 -1.38 14.45
CA ASN A 12 7.07 -2.54 14.05
C ASN A 12 6.03 -2.14 12.99
N LEU A 13 5.27 -1.06 13.23
CA LEU A 13 4.30 -0.54 12.26
C LEU A 13 4.95 -0.27 10.90
N LEU A 14 6.09 0.42 10.87
CA LEU A 14 6.86 0.67 9.64
C LEU A 14 7.26 -0.63 8.91
N SER A 15 7.61 -1.67 9.67
CA SER A 15 7.92 -2.99 9.13
C SER A 15 6.69 -3.64 8.50
N GLN A 16 5.55 -3.63 9.20
CA GLN A 16 4.29 -4.19 8.68
C GLN A 16 3.81 -3.46 7.43
N GLU A 17 3.83 -2.13 7.44
CA GLU A 17 3.42 -1.30 6.30
C GLU A 17 4.31 -1.52 5.07
N LYS A 18 5.62 -1.75 5.27
CA LYS A 18 6.53 -2.10 4.19
C LYS A 18 6.15 -3.43 3.53
N GLU A 19 5.87 -4.46 4.33
CA GLU A 19 5.47 -5.74 3.77
C GLU A 19 4.09 -5.64 3.12
N TYR A 20 3.14 -4.93 3.74
CA TYR A 20 1.82 -4.70 3.17
C TYR A 20 1.88 -4.03 1.79
N ALA A 21 2.67 -2.95 1.65
CA ALA A 21 2.86 -2.26 0.38
C ALA A 21 3.41 -3.19 -0.72
N LYS A 22 4.34 -4.09 -0.38
CA LYS A 22 4.83 -5.10 -1.33
C LYS A 22 3.74 -6.07 -1.77
N HIS A 23 2.96 -6.60 -0.83
CA HIS A 23 1.87 -7.53 -1.16
C HIS A 23 0.83 -6.84 -2.05
N LEU A 24 0.53 -5.58 -1.79
CA LEU A 24 -0.38 -4.79 -2.61
C LEU A 24 0.15 -4.57 -4.03
N ALA A 25 1.44 -4.29 -4.19
CA ALA A 25 2.08 -4.21 -5.51
C ALA A 25 2.00 -5.54 -6.27
N THR A 26 2.35 -6.65 -5.60
CA THR A 26 2.24 -7.99 -6.18
C THR A 26 0.80 -8.34 -6.57
N LEU A 27 -0.19 -7.96 -5.76
CA LEU A 27 -1.60 -8.14 -6.09
C LEU A 27 -1.97 -7.42 -7.39
N LEU A 28 -1.54 -6.16 -7.56
CA LEU A 28 -1.81 -5.38 -8.77
C LEU A 28 -1.17 -6.00 -10.02
N ASP A 29 0.04 -6.56 -9.90
CA ASP A 29 0.69 -7.29 -11.00
C ASP A 29 -0.13 -8.51 -11.45
N HIS A 30 -0.61 -9.30 -10.48
CA HIS A 30 -1.47 -10.47 -10.76
C HIS A 30 -2.82 -10.05 -11.34
N SER A 31 -3.41 -8.97 -10.83
CA SER A 31 -4.69 -8.47 -11.33
C SER A 31 -4.59 -8.02 -12.79
N ASN A 32 -3.51 -7.32 -13.14
CA ASN A 32 -3.25 -6.91 -14.52
C ASN A 32 -3.03 -8.11 -15.47
N ALA A 33 -2.29 -9.12 -15.04
CA ALA A 33 -2.11 -10.35 -15.81
C ALA A 33 -3.43 -11.13 -15.99
N SER A 34 -4.26 -11.18 -14.94
CA SER A 34 -5.58 -11.79 -14.97
C SER A 34 -6.52 -11.05 -15.94
N LEU A 35 -6.57 -9.71 -15.88
CA LEU A 35 -7.33 -8.88 -16.80
C LEU A 35 -6.94 -9.11 -18.26
N ALA A 36 -5.65 -9.18 -18.56
CA ALA A 36 -5.16 -9.48 -19.91
C ALA A 36 -5.65 -10.86 -20.39
N SER A 37 -5.60 -11.87 -19.49
CA SER A 37 -6.01 -13.23 -19.79
C SER A 37 -7.52 -13.35 -20.03
N VAL A 38 -8.34 -12.69 -19.20
CA VAL A 38 -9.80 -12.66 -19.35
C VAL A 38 -10.20 -11.88 -20.61
N THR A 39 -9.49 -10.81 -20.96
CA THR A 39 -9.72 -10.04 -22.20
C THR A 39 -9.43 -10.88 -23.46
N ALA A 40 -8.34 -11.65 -23.44
CA ALA A 40 -8.03 -12.60 -24.52
C ALA A 40 -9.09 -13.69 -24.63
N TYR A 41 -9.55 -14.24 -23.50
CA TYR A 41 -10.65 -15.21 -23.46
C TYR A 41 -11.96 -14.64 -24.02
N ALA A 42 -12.31 -13.39 -23.68
CA ALA A 42 -13.47 -12.70 -24.22
C ALA A 42 -13.38 -12.58 -25.75
N SER A 43 -12.20 -12.28 -26.28
CA SER A 43 -11.95 -12.14 -27.72
C SER A 43 -12.10 -13.46 -28.48
N ALA A 44 -11.89 -14.59 -27.82
CA ALA A 44 -12.09 -15.94 -28.37
C ALA A 44 -13.52 -16.50 -28.16
N SER A 45 -14.39 -15.75 -27.49
CA SER A 45 -15.75 -16.19 -27.14
C SER A 45 -16.79 -15.77 -28.17
N SER A 46 -18.00 -16.33 -28.09
CA SER A 46 -19.13 -15.88 -28.90
C SER A 46 -19.45 -14.40 -28.61
N PRO A 47 -20.03 -13.64 -29.57
CA PRO A 47 -20.25 -12.20 -29.39
C PRO A 47 -21.08 -11.83 -28.15
N ALA A 48 -22.12 -12.62 -27.84
CA ALA A 48 -22.96 -12.39 -26.67
C ALA A 48 -22.20 -12.61 -25.34
N SER A 49 -21.39 -13.67 -25.27
CA SER A 49 -20.56 -13.95 -24.09
C SER A 49 -19.43 -12.93 -23.95
N ALA A 50 -18.79 -12.55 -25.05
CA ALA A 50 -17.71 -11.57 -25.08
C ALA A 50 -18.15 -10.22 -24.50
N GLN A 51 -19.34 -9.73 -24.87
CA GLN A 51 -19.89 -8.48 -24.33
C GLN A 51 -20.06 -8.52 -22.81
N LEU A 52 -20.61 -9.62 -22.27
CA LEU A 52 -20.78 -9.80 -20.83
C LEU A 52 -19.43 -9.87 -20.11
N ILE A 53 -18.48 -10.63 -20.65
CA ILE A 53 -17.13 -10.76 -20.06
C ILE A 53 -16.43 -9.40 -20.06
N LEU A 54 -16.48 -8.65 -21.16
CA LEU A 54 -15.87 -7.31 -21.25
C LEU A 54 -16.50 -6.31 -20.28
N SER A 55 -17.81 -6.41 -20.00
CA SER A 55 -18.44 -5.60 -18.96
C SER A 55 -17.87 -5.88 -17.58
N VAL A 56 -17.60 -7.16 -17.26
CA VAL A 56 -16.97 -7.55 -15.99
C VAL A 56 -15.52 -7.09 -15.93
N VAL A 57 -14.77 -7.26 -17.02
CA VAL A 57 -13.39 -6.75 -17.16
C VAL A 57 -13.34 -5.24 -16.90
N GLY A 58 -14.30 -4.48 -17.40
CA GLY A 58 -14.42 -3.05 -17.13
C GLY A 58 -14.54 -2.73 -15.63
N SER A 59 -15.44 -3.41 -14.92
CA SER A 59 -15.61 -3.25 -13.47
C SER A 59 -14.34 -3.60 -12.70
N LEU A 60 -13.67 -4.69 -13.06
CA LEU A 60 -12.41 -5.10 -12.43
C LEU A 60 -11.29 -4.09 -12.68
N ALA A 61 -11.18 -3.55 -13.90
CA ALA A 61 -10.20 -2.52 -14.23
C ALA A 61 -10.40 -1.23 -13.40
N THR A 62 -11.65 -0.83 -13.14
CA THR A 62 -11.93 0.33 -12.26
C THR A 62 -11.56 0.06 -10.80
N ALA A 63 -11.75 -1.17 -10.32
CA ALA A 63 -11.35 -1.57 -8.98
C ALA A 63 -9.82 -1.58 -8.83
N ASP A 64 -9.10 -2.08 -9.85
CA ASP A 64 -7.63 -2.06 -9.88
C ASP A 64 -7.07 -0.65 -9.89
N ASP A 65 -7.71 0.29 -10.61
CA ASP A 65 -7.30 1.70 -10.59
C ASP A 65 -7.48 2.33 -9.21
N ALA A 66 -8.61 2.07 -8.53
CA ALA A 66 -8.82 2.50 -7.16
C ALA A 66 -7.78 1.90 -6.19
N LEU A 67 -7.44 0.61 -6.36
CA LEU A 67 -6.39 -0.05 -5.58
C LEU A 67 -5.02 0.54 -5.84
N ARG A 68 -4.71 0.97 -7.07
CA ARG A 68 -3.46 1.66 -7.40
C ARG A 68 -3.36 3.01 -6.70
N HIS A 69 -4.44 3.78 -6.66
CA HIS A 69 -4.49 5.04 -5.89
C HIS A 69 -4.29 4.80 -4.39
N TYR A 70 -4.93 3.75 -3.86
CA TYR A 70 -4.73 3.34 -2.48
C TYR A 70 -3.29 2.91 -2.19
N ALA A 71 -2.63 2.17 -3.09
CA ALA A 71 -1.22 1.81 -2.95
C ALA A 71 -0.31 3.04 -2.85
N VAL A 72 -0.54 4.06 -3.68
CA VAL A 72 0.17 5.34 -3.58
C VAL A 72 -0.09 6.03 -2.24
N ALA A 73 -1.32 5.99 -1.73
CA ALA A 73 -1.66 6.55 -0.43
C ALA A 73 -0.93 5.82 0.72
N VAL A 74 -0.83 4.50 0.67
CA VAL A 74 -0.08 3.68 1.63
C VAL A 74 1.40 4.04 1.60
N ASP A 75 2.00 4.21 0.42
CA ASP A 75 3.41 4.62 0.34
C ASP A 75 3.65 6.01 0.91
N ARG A 76 2.75 6.97 0.67
CA ARG A 76 2.81 8.30 1.29
C ARG A 76 2.69 8.23 2.80
N TRP A 77 1.75 7.42 3.30
CA TRP A 77 1.58 7.17 4.73
C TRP A 77 2.86 6.63 5.36
N ARG A 78 3.53 5.68 4.70
CA ARG A 78 4.82 5.15 5.15
C ARG A 78 5.89 6.22 5.24
N ASP A 79 5.94 7.15 4.28
CA ASP A 79 6.90 8.25 4.32
C ASP A 79 6.62 9.22 5.48
N TYR A 80 5.34 9.48 5.79
CA TYR A 80 4.99 10.24 7.00
C TYR A 80 5.41 9.53 8.28
N LEU A 81 5.21 8.21 8.37
CA LEU A 81 5.67 7.42 9.53
C LEU A 81 7.19 7.45 9.71
N LYS A 82 7.97 7.42 8.62
CA LYS A 82 9.43 7.57 8.68
C LYS A 82 9.82 8.96 9.18
N GLY A 83 9.15 10.00 8.71
CA GLY A 83 9.35 11.37 9.18
C GLY A 83 9.03 11.52 10.67
N LEU A 84 7.92 10.95 11.12
CA LEU A 84 7.55 10.90 12.54
C LEU A 84 8.63 10.21 13.36
N LYS A 85 9.13 9.04 12.91
CA LYS A 85 10.18 8.32 13.62
C LYS A 85 11.44 9.18 13.78
N ALA A 86 11.85 9.89 12.73
CA ALA A 86 13.02 10.76 12.78
C ALA A 86 12.86 11.88 13.83
N LEU A 87 11.68 12.49 13.90
CA LEU A 87 11.36 13.50 14.91
C LEU A 87 11.36 12.93 16.33
N GLU A 88 10.81 11.73 16.53
CA GLU A 88 10.82 11.09 17.85
C GLU A 88 12.24 10.70 18.29
N ASP A 89 13.08 10.23 17.36
CA ASP A 89 14.49 9.94 17.63
C ASP A 89 15.25 11.24 18.03
N GLU A 90 14.96 12.37 17.37
CA GLU A 90 15.55 13.68 17.68
C GLU A 90 15.13 14.19 19.07
N VAL A 91 13.83 14.11 19.39
CA VAL A 91 13.32 14.47 20.72
C VAL A 91 13.96 13.59 21.81
N GLY A 92 14.10 12.28 21.54
CA GLY A 92 14.77 11.35 22.45
C GLY A 92 16.25 11.67 22.68
N ASN A 93 16.94 12.24 21.69
CA ASN A 93 18.32 12.73 21.86
C ASN A 93 18.35 13.97 22.75
N ILE A 94 17.50 14.97 22.47
CA ILE A 94 17.44 16.22 23.24
C ILE A 94 17.11 15.95 24.72
N MET A 95 16.18 15.03 25.00
CA MET A 95 15.84 14.66 26.38
C MET A 95 17.01 14.00 27.12
N ARG A 96 17.78 13.14 26.45
CA ARG A 96 18.99 12.54 27.02
C ARG A 96 20.08 13.56 27.26
N ASP A 97 20.32 14.46 26.31
CA ASP A 97 21.31 15.53 26.46
C ASP A 97 20.97 16.43 27.65
N ARG A 98 19.68 16.71 27.87
CA ARG A 98 19.22 17.46 29.05
C ARG A 98 19.39 16.69 30.37
N GLU A 99 19.33 15.36 30.36
CA GLU A 99 19.52 14.53 31.56
C GLU A 99 21.00 14.40 31.96
N ILE A 100 21.92 14.63 31.03
CA ILE A 100 23.37 14.54 31.23
C ILE A 100 23.97 15.86 31.76
N LEU A 101 23.25 16.99 31.59
CA LEU A 101 23.63 18.34 32.05
C LEU A 101 23.10 18.65 33.46
#